data_AF-A0A147HQS6-F1
#
_entry.id   AF-A0A147HQS6-F1
#
_cell.length_a   1.000
_cell.length_b   1.000
_cell.length_c   1.000
_cell.angle_alpha   90.00
_cell.angle_beta   90.00
_cell.angle_gamma   90.00
#
_symmetry.space_group_name_H-M   'P 1'
#
loop_
_entity.id
_entity.type
_entity.pdbx_description
1 polymer ?
#
loop_
_entity_poly.entity_id
_entity_poly.type
_entity_poly.pdbx_seq_one_letter_code
_entity_poly.pdbx_strand_id
1 'polypeptide(L)'
;IDRRILACAASMAAGVNFLPWTGPMIRASAALKLPIPEIFSPLVPVQAVGLVFIFAVSYWLGLREERRLAHVPGAAGAAPGPAATARILSDAERTLRRPDRFWINLVLTAAVLGTMVFLAEKVPPALMFMLGTALALVINYPQVDAQRQRIDAHARAAILMASILLAAGVFTGIMQGTGMLRAMAQTAVTFV
;
A
#
# COMPACT_ATOMS: atom_id res chain seq x y z
N ILE A 1 14.65 7.29 19.27
CA ILE A 1 14.83 6.11 18.39
C ILE A 1 16.04 6.36 17.49
N ASP A 2 16.98 5.42 17.44
CA ASP A 2 18.07 5.45 16.46
C ASP A 2 17.51 5.45 15.02
N ARG A 3 18.02 6.35 14.17
CA ARG A 3 17.61 6.45 12.76
C ARG A 3 17.80 5.14 12.00
N ARG A 4 18.77 4.30 12.40
CA ARG A 4 19.02 2.99 11.80
C ARG A 4 17.92 1.98 12.12
N ILE A 5 17.40 1.99 13.35
CA ILE A 5 16.30 1.12 13.77
C ILE A 5 15.01 1.52 13.07
N LEU A 6 14.76 2.83 12.96
CA LEU A 6 13.62 3.36 12.20
C LEU A 6 13.69 3.00 10.72
N ALA A 7 14.86 3.17 10.09
CA ALA A 7 15.07 2.79 8.70
C ALA A 7 14.90 1.28 8.51
N CYS A 8 15.45 0.44 9.39
CA CYS A 8 15.28 -1.01 9.33
C CYS A 8 13.80 -1.42 9.42
N ALA A 9 13.05 -0.88 10.39
CA ALA A 9 11.63 -1.15 10.55
C ALA A 9 10.82 -0.71 9.31
N ALA A 10 11.10 0.48 8.77
CA ALA A 10 10.45 0.98 7.56
C ALA A 10 10.75 0.11 6.32
N SER A 11 12.00 -0.31 6.14
CA SER A 11 12.43 -1.19 5.04
C SER A 11 11.75 -2.56 5.11
N MET A 12 11.67 -3.15 6.31
CA MET A 12 10.99 -4.44 6.50
C MET A 12 9.50 -4.32 6.20
N ALA A 13 8.84 -3.25 6.65
CA ALA A 13 7.42 -3.00 6.34
C ALA A 13 7.16 -2.82 4.84
N ALA A 14 8.06 -2.13 4.12
CA ALA A 14 7.98 -2.03 2.66
C ALA A 14 8.13 -3.40 1.98
N GLY A 15 8.91 -4.31 2.57
CA GLY A 15 9.14 -5.65 2.05
C GLY A 15 7.92 -6.57 2.04
N VAL A 16 6.84 -6.26 2.76
CA VAL A 16 5.59 -7.06 2.77
C VAL A 16 4.46 -6.38 1.97
N ASN A 17 4.80 -5.35 1.20
CA ASN A 17 3.86 -4.54 0.42
C ASN A 17 3.49 -5.18 -0.95
N PHE A 18 2.78 -6.30 -0.91
CA PHE A 18 2.24 -6.98 -2.12
C PHE A 18 0.73 -7.20 -2.02
N LEU A 19 0.01 -6.20 -1.50
CA LEU A 19 -1.45 -6.20 -1.51
C LEU A 19 -1.99 -6.17 -2.95
N PRO A 20 -3.21 -6.67 -3.21
CA PRO A 20 -3.77 -6.80 -4.55
C PRO A 20 -3.73 -5.52 -5.40
N TRP A 21 -3.81 -4.37 -4.76
CA TRP A 21 -3.86 -3.05 -5.38
C TRP A 21 -2.50 -2.34 -5.47
N THR A 22 -1.39 -3.00 -5.10
CA THR A 22 -0.07 -2.35 -5.12
C THR A 22 0.56 -2.42 -6.50
N GLY A 23 1.44 -1.45 -6.78
CA GLY A 23 2.15 -1.36 -8.06
C GLY A 23 2.85 -2.66 -8.50
N PRO A 24 3.57 -3.37 -7.61
CA PRO A 24 4.16 -4.67 -7.94
C PRO A 24 3.13 -5.71 -8.39
N MET A 25 2.01 -5.86 -7.69
CA MET A 25 0.98 -6.85 -8.01
C MET A 25 0.26 -6.54 -9.32
N ILE A 26 -0.06 -5.26 -9.56
CA ILE A 26 -0.70 -4.85 -10.82
C ILE A 26 0.22 -5.15 -12.01
N ARG A 27 1.52 -4.82 -11.90
CA ARG A 27 2.52 -5.11 -12.94
C ARG A 27 2.71 -6.62 -13.15
N ALA A 28 2.74 -7.41 -12.07
CA ALA A 28 2.83 -8.86 -12.16
C ALA A 28 1.60 -9.43 -12.89
N SER A 29 0.39 -8.96 -12.59
CA SER A 29 -0.83 -9.39 -13.27
C SER A 29 -0.82 -9.07 -14.76
N ALA A 30 -0.32 -7.89 -15.14
CA ALA A 30 -0.21 -7.48 -16.54
C ALA A 30 0.79 -8.36 -17.32
N ALA A 31 1.90 -8.75 -16.69
CA ALA A 31 2.90 -9.61 -17.29
C ALA A 31 2.43 -11.08 -17.41
N LEU A 32 1.78 -11.61 -16.35
CA LEU A 32 1.32 -13.00 -16.28
C LEU A 32 -0.03 -13.22 -16.98
N LYS A 33 -0.76 -12.16 -17.32
CA LYS A 33 -2.13 -12.20 -17.84
C LYS A 33 -3.11 -12.98 -16.94
N LEU A 34 -2.82 -13.02 -15.64
CA LEU A 34 -3.67 -13.66 -14.64
C LEU A 34 -4.46 -12.60 -13.85
N PRO A 35 -5.72 -12.89 -13.48
CA PRO A 35 -6.45 -12.08 -12.52
C PRO A 35 -5.66 -11.92 -11.21
N ILE A 36 -5.67 -10.71 -10.64
CA ILE A 36 -4.98 -10.39 -9.38
C ILE A 36 -5.35 -11.36 -8.23
N PRO A 37 -6.63 -11.78 -8.05
CA PRO A 37 -7.00 -12.72 -6.98
C PRO A 37 -6.27 -14.07 -7.07
N GLU A 38 -5.99 -14.56 -8.27
CA GLU A 38 -5.28 -15.84 -8.48
C GLU A 38 -3.80 -15.73 -8.08
N ILE A 39 -3.19 -14.56 -8.27
CA ILE A 39 -1.82 -14.30 -7.85
C ILE A 39 -1.77 -14.08 -6.32
N PHE A 40 -2.75 -13.38 -5.75
CA PHE A 40 -2.71 -12.97 -4.35
C PHE A 40 -3.16 -14.05 -3.36
N SER A 41 -4.20 -14.84 -3.68
CA SER A 41 -4.77 -15.83 -2.75
C SER A 41 -3.72 -16.83 -2.21
N PRO A 42 -2.83 -17.41 -3.05
CA PRO A 42 -1.75 -18.28 -2.57
C PRO A 42 -0.69 -17.55 -1.73
N LEU A 43 -0.55 -16.22 -1.89
CA LEU A 43 0.40 -15.39 -1.17
C LEU A 43 -0.12 -14.93 0.20
N VAL A 44 -1.42 -15.07 0.50
CA VAL A 44 -2.01 -14.66 1.78
C VAL A 44 -1.30 -15.30 2.99
N PRO A 45 -1.04 -16.62 3.03
CA PRO A 45 -0.31 -17.23 4.14
C PRO A 45 1.12 -16.67 4.28
N VAL A 46 1.80 -16.43 3.16
CA VAL A 46 3.16 -15.87 3.14
C VAL A 46 3.16 -14.44 3.68
N GLN A 47 2.16 -13.64 3.30
CA GLN A 47 1.96 -12.29 3.81
C GLN A 47 1.72 -12.30 5.33
N ALA A 48 0.93 -13.24 5.84
CA ALA A 48 0.69 -13.39 7.27
C ALA A 48 1.99 -13.71 8.03
N VAL A 49 2.81 -14.63 7.53
CA VAL A 49 4.12 -14.96 8.12
C VAL A 49 5.04 -13.74 8.12
N GLY A 50 5.13 -13.03 7.00
CA GLY A 50 5.94 -11.81 6.89
C GLY A 50 5.47 -10.72 7.85
N LEU A 51 4.16 -10.55 8.02
CA LEU A 51 3.58 -9.58 8.93
C LEU A 51 3.90 -9.92 10.39
N VAL A 52 3.73 -11.19 10.80
CA VAL A 52 4.09 -11.68 12.14
C VAL A 52 5.57 -11.45 12.40
N PHE A 53 6.44 -11.75 11.43
CA PHE A 53 7.88 -11.52 11.54
C PHE A 53 8.21 -10.04 11.75
N ILE A 54 7.63 -9.13 10.95
CA ILE A 54 7.84 -7.69 11.09
C ILE A 54 7.43 -7.20 12.47
N PHE A 55 6.25 -7.62 12.96
CA PHE A 55 5.78 -7.23 14.28
C PHE A 55 6.69 -7.76 15.39
N ALA A 56 7.12 -9.02 15.30
CA ALA A 56 8.04 -9.62 16.26
C ALA A 56 9.39 -8.89 16.30
N VAL A 57 9.99 -8.61 15.14
CA VAL A 57 11.28 -7.90 15.06
C VAL A 57 11.13 -6.45 15.50
N SER A 58 10.06 -5.76 15.12
CA SER A 58 9.80 -4.38 15.53
C SER A 58 9.60 -4.27 17.05
N TYR A 59 8.89 -5.23 17.64
CA TYR A 59 8.73 -5.33 19.09
C TYR A 59 10.08 -5.58 19.77
N TRP A 60 10.86 -6.55 19.29
CA TRP A 60 12.19 -6.87 19.84
C TRP A 60 13.17 -5.68 19.76
N LEU A 61 13.20 -4.98 18.62
CA LEU A 61 14.00 -3.78 18.44
C LEU A 61 13.54 -2.65 19.37
N GLY A 62 12.23 -2.51 19.58
CA GLY A 62 11.64 -1.56 20.52
C GLY A 62 12.11 -1.80 21.95
N LEU A 63 12.03 -3.04 22.43
CA LEU A 63 12.49 -3.42 23.78
C LEU A 63 14.00 -3.19 23.95
N ARG A 64 14.80 -3.48 22.92
CA ARG A 64 16.25 -3.25 22.98
C ARG A 64 16.58 -1.75 23.04
N GLU A 65 15.85 -0.92 22.31
CA GLU A 65 16.03 0.52 22.35
C GLU A 65 15.61 1.11 23.70
N GLU A 66 14.51 0.62 24.29
CA GLU A 66 14.07 1.00 25.63
C GLU A 66 15.15 0.68 26.69
N ARG A 67 15.71 -0.53 26.65
CA ARG A 67 16.82 -0.93 27.55
C ARG A 67 18.08 -0.11 27.33
N ARG A 68 18.42 0.24 26.08
CA ARG A 68 19.57 1.11 25.77
C ARG A 68 19.40 2.49 26.38
N LEU A 69 18.20 3.06 26.24
CA LEU A 69 17.87 4.39 26.77
C LEU A 69 17.84 4.41 28.30
N ALA A 70 17.46 3.30 28.95
CA ALA A 70 17.49 3.15 30.40
C ALA A 70 18.91 3.22 31.02
N HIS A 71 19.97 2.95 30.27
CA HIS A 71 21.36 2.94 30.75
C HIS A 71 22.11 4.25 30.53
N VAL A 72 21.44 5.31 30.03
CA VAL A 72 22.05 6.63 29.84
C VAL A 72 21.75 7.49 31.08
N PRO A 73 22.74 7.83 31.92
CA PRO A 73 22.54 8.70 33.08
C PRO A 73 22.05 10.08 32.59
N GLY A 74 20.86 10.49 33.02
CA GLY A 74 20.17 11.70 32.56
C GLY A 74 18.96 11.45 31.64
N ALA A 75 18.78 10.24 31.12
CA ALA A 75 17.55 9.86 30.41
C ALA A 75 16.38 9.56 31.36
N ALA A 76 16.66 9.29 32.65
CA ALA A 76 15.67 9.04 33.69
C ALA A 76 14.85 10.28 34.10
N GLY A 77 15.20 11.48 33.60
CA GLY A 77 14.45 12.73 33.77
C GLY A 77 13.78 13.24 32.49
N ALA A 78 14.00 12.58 31.35
CA ALA A 78 13.11 12.74 30.22
C ALA A 78 11.86 11.94 30.55
N ALA A 79 10.82 12.62 31.05
CA ALA A 79 9.47 12.08 31.18
C ALA A 79 9.15 11.15 29.99
N PRO A 80 8.34 10.08 30.15
CA PRO A 80 7.93 9.23 29.04
C PRO A 80 7.23 10.12 28.02
N GLY A 81 8.00 10.64 27.06
CA GLY A 81 7.57 11.84 26.35
C GLY A 81 6.41 11.45 25.46
N PRO A 82 5.19 12.00 25.66
CA PRO A 82 4.19 11.95 24.63
C PRO A 82 4.59 12.97 23.57
N ALA A 83 5.61 12.65 22.79
CA ALA A 83 5.96 13.44 21.62
C ALA A 83 6.73 12.56 20.64
N ALA A 84 6.01 11.58 20.07
CA ALA A 84 5.89 11.61 18.62
C ALA A 84 5.73 13.08 18.25
N THR A 85 6.76 13.72 17.69
CA THR A 85 6.80 15.15 17.35
C THR A 85 5.38 15.54 16.97
N ALA A 86 4.65 16.20 17.87
CA ALA A 86 3.22 16.38 17.70
C ALA A 86 3.15 17.31 16.51
N ARG A 87 3.02 16.74 15.31
CA ARG A 87 3.10 17.48 14.06
C ARG A 87 1.99 18.51 14.21
N ILE A 88 2.38 19.77 14.40
CA ILE A 88 1.44 20.85 14.54
C ILE A 88 0.79 20.91 13.17
N LEU A 89 -0.41 20.34 13.10
CA LEU A 89 -1.17 20.29 11.87
C LEU A 89 -1.55 21.72 11.54
N SER A 90 -1.31 22.09 10.28
CA SER A 90 -1.90 23.29 9.71
C SER A 90 -3.43 23.23 9.83
N ASP A 91 -4.10 24.38 9.85
CA ASP A 91 -5.57 24.42 9.91
C ASP A 91 -6.21 23.73 8.69
N ALA A 92 -5.50 23.70 7.56
CA ALA A 92 -5.84 22.89 6.41
C ALA A 92 -5.81 21.38 6.73
N GLU A 93 -4.76 20.87 7.36
CA GLU A 93 -4.68 19.44 7.74
C GLU A 93 -5.72 19.06 8.81
N ARG A 94 -6.08 19.98 9.72
CA ARG A 94 -7.14 19.77 10.72
C ARG A 94 -8.52 19.66 10.09
N THR A 95 -8.83 20.52 9.12
CA THR A 95 -10.12 20.48 8.40
C THR A 95 -10.26 19.24 7.50
N LEU A 96 -9.16 18.65 7.05
CA LEU A 96 -9.18 17.35 6.35
C LEU A 96 -9.53 16.17 7.26
N ARG A 97 -9.18 16.20 8.55
CA ARG A 97 -9.39 15.05 9.45
C ARG A 97 -10.86 14.69 9.66
N ARG A 98 -11.77 15.66 9.53
CA ARG A 98 -13.24 15.52 9.65
C ARG A 98 -13.65 14.41 10.65
N PRO A 99 -13.33 14.59 11.95
CA PRO A 99 -13.51 13.54 12.96
C PRO A 99 -14.95 13.00 13.04
N ASP A 100 -15.94 13.83 12.74
CA ASP A 100 -17.36 13.47 12.75
C ASP A 100 -17.74 12.40 11.72
N ARG A 101 -16.92 12.22 10.67
CA ARG A 101 -17.16 11.25 9.59
C ARG A 101 -16.33 9.98 9.74
N PHE A 102 -15.61 9.83 10.86
CA PHE A 102 -14.74 8.68 11.10
C PHE A 102 -15.50 7.36 11.00
N TRP A 103 -16.64 7.23 11.67
CA TRP A 103 -17.43 6.00 11.68
C TRP A 103 -18.04 5.68 10.32
N ILE A 104 -18.55 6.70 9.62
CA ILE A 104 -19.09 6.53 8.26
C ILE A 104 -18.00 6.03 7.32
N ASN A 105 -16.80 6.60 7.40
CA ASN A 105 -15.66 6.18 6.59
C ASN A 105 -15.14 4.81 7.00
N LEU A 106 -15.17 4.47 8.28
CA LEU A 106 -14.80 3.13 8.76
C LEU A 106 -15.75 2.07 8.20
N VAL A 107 -17.06 2.32 8.28
CA VAL A 107 -18.08 1.41 7.72
C VAL A 107 -17.94 1.31 6.20
N LEU A 108 -17.77 2.43 5.49
CA LEU A 108 -17.56 2.43 4.05
C LEU A 108 -16.30 1.62 3.67
N THR A 109 -15.20 1.82 4.40
CA THR A 109 -13.94 1.10 4.16
C THR A 109 -14.12 -0.39 4.43
N ALA A 110 -14.75 -0.76 5.54
CA ALA A 110 -15.05 -2.15 5.86
C ALA A 110 -15.97 -2.79 4.82
N ALA A 111 -16.96 -2.04 4.31
CA ALA A 111 -17.85 -2.51 3.26
C ALA A 111 -17.12 -2.74 1.93
N VAL A 112 -16.23 -1.83 1.53
CA VAL A 112 -15.40 -1.99 0.32
C VAL A 112 -14.49 -3.21 0.46
N LEU A 113 -13.76 -3.32 1.58
CA LEU A 113 -12.88 -4.47 1.84
C LEU A 113 -13.66 -5.78 1.94
N GLY A 114 -14.80 -5.79 2.62
CA GLY A 114 -15.68 -6.96 2.70
C GLY A 114 -16.15 -7.38 1.32
N THR A 115 -16.65 -6.44 0.51
CA THR A 115 -17.06 -6.73 -0.87
C THR A 115 -15.91 -7.30 -1.69
N MET A 116 -14.69 -6.80 -1.51
CA MET A 116 -13.51 -7.37 -2.17
C MET A 116 -13.21 -8.81 -1.78
N VAL A 117 -13.41 -9.18 -0.52
CA VAL A 117 -13.21 -10.55 -0.06
C VAL A 117 -14.34 -11.45 -0.56
N PHE A 118 -15.60 -11.01 -0.46
CA PHE A 118 -16.77 -11.83 -0.81
C PHE A 118 -17.01 -11.97 -2.32
N LEU A 119 -16.66 -10.96 -3.12
CA LEU A 119 -16.88 -10.94 -4.57
C LEU A 119 -15.56 -11.03 -5.38
N ALA A 120 -14.47 -11.47 -4.74
CA ALA A 120 -13.12 -11.49 -5.34
C ALA A 120 -13.07 -12.17 -6.72
N GLU A 121 -13.84 -13.24 -6.92
CA GLU A 121 -13.88 -14.01 -8.17
C GLU A 121 -14.84 -13.42 -9.22
N LYS A 122 -15.80 -12.59 -8.80
CA LYS A 122 -16.90 -12.13 -9.66
C LYS A 122 -16.67 -10.75 -10.24
N VAL A 123 -15.99 -9.88 -9.48
CA VAL A 123 -15.84 -8.47 -9.85
C VAL A 123 -14.38 -8.06 -9.69
N PRO A 124 -13.76 -7.42 -10.71
CA PRO A 124 -12.42 -6.89 -10.60
C PRO A 124 -12.25 -5.93 -9.41
N PRO A 125 -11.18 -6.05 -8.60
CA PRO A 125 -10.89 -5.14 -7.49
C PRO A 125 -10.93 -3.66 -7.87
N ALA A 126 -10.49 -3.32 -9.08
CA ALA A 126 -10.48 -1.95 -9.59
C ALA A 126 -11.88 -1.32 -9.61
N LEU A 127 -12.91 -2.07 -9.98
CA LEU A 127 -14.29 -1.57 -10.03
C LEU A 127 -14.85 -1.33 -8.62
N MET A 128 -14.56 -2.24 -7.69
CA MET A 128 -15.00 -2.08 -6.30
C MET A 128 -14.37 -0.85 -5.64
N PHE A 129 -13.07 -0.63 -5.87
CA PHE A 129 -12.38 0.57 -5.41
C PHE A 129 -12.91 1.84 -6.08
N MET A 130 -13.22 1.79 -7.37
CA MET A 130 -13.76 2.94 -8.10
C MET A 130 -15.13 3.35 -7.52
N LEU A 131 -16.02 2.39 -7.28
CA LEU A 131 -17.32 2.64 -6.65
C LEU A 131 -17.17 3.13 -5.21
N GLY A 132 -16.30 2.49 -4.42
CA GLY A 132 -16.00 2.92 -3.05
C GLY A 132 -15.45 4.34 -2.99
N THR A 133 -14.57 4.70 -3.92
CA THR A 133 -13.99 6.06 -4.02
C THR A 133 -15.04 7.08 -4.44
N ALA A 134 -15.92 6.74 -5.39
CA ALA A 134 -17.02 7.61 -5.80
C ALA A 134 -17.98 7.88 -4.63
N LEU A 135 -18.39 6.83 -3.90
CA LEU A 135 -19.20 6.96 -2.69
C LEU A 135 -18.48 7.77 -1.62
N ALA A 136 -17.19 7.51 -1.39
CA ALA A 136 -16.39 8.25 -0.43
C ALA A 136 -16.33 9.74 -0.78
N LEU A 137 -16.16 10.10 -2.05
CA LEU A 137 -16.14 11.49 -2.50
C LEU A 137 -17.49 12.17 -2.31
N VAL A 138 -18.59 11.53 -2.70
CA VAL A 138 -19.94 12.09 -2.54
C VAL A 138 -20.29 12.30 -1.07
N ILE A 139 -20.01 11.30 -0.21
CA ILE A 139 -20.31 11.36 1.23
C ILE A 139 -19.39 12.36 1.94
N ASN A 140 -18.08 12.38 1.63
CA ASN A 140 -17.11 13.21 2.35
C ASN A 140 -17.00 14.64 1.81
N TYR A 141 -17.33 14.86 0.53
CA TYR A 141 -17.19 16.15 -0.16
C TYR A 141 -18.42 16.40 -1.05
N PRO A 142 -19.54 16.87 -0.49
CA PRO A 142 -20.76 17.12 -1.28
C PRO A 142 -20.59 18.22 -2.34
N GLN A 143 -19.66 19.16 -2.12
CA GLN A 143 -19.36 20.24 -3.07
C GLN A 143 -18.40 19.75 -4.17
N VAL A 144 -18.76 20.03 -5.43
CA VAL A 144 -17.99 19.63 -6.62
C VAL A 144 -16.57 20.21 -6.60
N ASP A 145 -16.40 21.45 -6.18
CA ASP A 145 -15.08 22.09 -6.09
C ASP A 145 -14.16 21.37 -5.08
N ALA A 146 -14.72 20.95 -3.95
CA ALA A 146 -14.00 20.19 -2.96
C ALA A 146 -13.64 18.78 -3.46
N GLN A 147 -14.52 18.12 -4.24
CA GLN A 147 -14.19 16.84 -4.88
C GLN A 147 -13.03 17.00 -5.86
N ARG A 148 -13.10 18.03 -6.72
CA ARG A 148 -12.06 18.32 -7.70
C ARG A 148 -10.70 18.57 -7.03
N GLN A 149 -10.66 19.36 -5.97
CA GLN A 149 -9.43 19.60 -5.21
C GLN A 149 -8.80 18.31 -4.67
N ARG A 150 -9.62 17.33 -4.24
CA ARG A 150 -9.12 16.03 -3.76
C ARG A 150 -8.62 15.15 -4.88
N ILE A 151 -9.28 15.16 -6.03
CA ILE A 151 -8.84 14.43 -7.23
C ILE A 151 -7.51 15.02 -7.71
N ASP A 152 -7.42 16.34 -7.86
CA ASP A 152 -6.22 17.04 -8.33
C ASP A 152 -5.02 16.80 -7.41
N ALA A 153 -5.24 16.75 -6.09
CA ALA A 153 -4.20 16.45 -5.11
C ALA A 153 -3.55 15.05 -5.32
N HIS A 154 -4.28 14.10 -5.91
CA HIS A 154 -3.80 12.73 -6.16
C HIS A 154 -3.55 12.44 -7.65
N ALA A 155 -3.95 13.35 -8.55
CA ALA A 155 -3.89 13.17 -10.00
C ALA A 155 -2.46 12.90 -10.48
N ARG A 156 -1.45 13.60 -9.94
CA ARG A 156 -0.04 13.37 -10.31
C ARG A 156 0.37 11.91 -10.08
N ALA A 157 0.05 11.35 -8.91
CA ALA A 157 0.40 9.98 -8.58
C ALA A 157 -0.35 8.98 -9.48
N ALA A 158 -1.63 9.24 -9.74
CA ALA A 158 -2.46 8.39 -10.61
C ALA A 158 -1.95 8.38 -12.06
N ILE A 159 -1.66 9.56 -12.63
CA ILE A 159 -1.15 9.72 -14.01
C ILE A 159 0.20 9.02 -14.15
N LEU A 160 1.11 9.18 -13.18
CA LEU A 160 2.41 8.51 -13.21
C LEU A 160 2.24 6.98 -13.22
N MET A 161 1.39 6.44 -12.35
CA MET A 161 1.13 5.00 -12.30
C MET A 161 0.48 4.48 -13.58
N ALA A 162 -0.51 5.19 -14.12
CA ALA A 162 -1.15 4.84 -15.38
C ALA A 162 -0.15 4.83 -16.55
N SER A 163 0.74 5.83 -16.61
CA SER A 163 1.76 5.93 -17.66
C SER A 163 2.77 4.78 -17.59
N ILE A 164 3.22 4.43 -16.38
CA ILE A 164 4.13 3.29 -16.16
C ILE A 164 3.47 1.97 -16.58
N LEU A 165 2.20 1.77 -16.21
CA LEU A 165 1.46 0.56 -16.58
C LEU A 165 1.25 0.46 -18.09
N LEU A 166 0.94 1.57 -18.75
CA LEU A 166 0.83 1.64 -20.21
C LEU A 166 2.17 1.30 -20.88
N ALA A 167 3.27 1.91 -20.43
CA ALA A 167 4.61 1.66 -20.97
C ALA A 167 5.03 0.19 -20.78
N ALA A 168 4.79 -0.38 -19.59
CA ALA A 168 5.03 -1.79 -19.33
C ALA A 168 4.18 -2.69 -20.24
N GLY A 169 2.89 -2.36 -20.42
CA GLY A 169 1.99 -3.09 -21.31
C GLY A 169 2.43 -3.05 -22.78
N VAL A 170 2.83 -1.88 -23.29
CA VAL A 170 3.37 -1.73 -24.65
C VAL A 170 4.66 -2.54 -24.81
N PHE A 171 5.58 -2.45 -23.86
CA PHE A 171 6.83 -3.21 -23.86
C PHE A 171 6.56 -4.72 -23.90
N THR A 172 5.74 -5.23 -22.97
CA THR A 172 5.35 -6.66 -22.95
C THR A 172 4.64 -7.06 -24.23
N GLY A 173 3.78 -6.19 -24.79
CA GLY A 173 3.09 -6.41 -26.06
C GLY A 173 4.05 -6.58 -27.24
N ILE A 174 5.06 -5.72 -27.37
CA ILE A 174 6.09 -5.81 -28.41
C ILE A 174 6.91 -7.10 -28.23
N MET A 175 7.34 -7.41 -27.02
CA MET A 175 8.14 -8.62 -26.76
C MET A 175 7.37 -9.92 -27.07
N GLN A 176 6.06 -9.96 -26.81
CA GLN A 176 5.21 -11.10 -27.12
C GLN A 176 4.89 -11.15 -28.63
N GLY A 177 4.50 -10.02 -29.22
CA GLY A 177 4.10 -9.92 -30.63
C GLY A 177 5.24 -10.19 -31.62
N THR A 178 6.47 -9.82 -31.27
CA THR A 178 7.66 -10.14 -32.07
C THR A 178 8.18 -11.57 -31.88
N GLY A 179 7.62 -12.32 -30.93
CA GLY A 179 8.10 -13.66 -30.58
C GLY A 179 9.43 -13.68 -29.80
N MET A 180 9.97 -12.52 -29.43
CA MET A 180 11.25 -12.42 -28.71
C MET A 180 11.24 -13.18 -27.38
N LEU A 181 10.13 -13.15 -26.64
CA LEU A 181 9.98 -13.95 -25.41
C LEU A 181 10.06 -15.45 -25.67
N ARG A 182 9.52 -15.93 -26.80
CA ARG A 182 9.57 -17.34 -27.17
C ARG A 182 11.00 -17.76 -27.53
N ALA A 183 11.72 -16.90 -28.26
CA ALA A 183 13.14 -17.12 -28.57
C ALA A 183 13.99 -17.17 -27.29
N MET A 184 13.81 -16.21 -26.38
CA MET A 184 14.53 -16.17 -25.09
C MET A 184 14.24 -17.41 -24.23
N ALA A 185 12.98 -17.85 -24.14
CA ALA A 185 12.62 -19.05 -23.40
C ALA A 185 13.24 -20.31 -24.02
N GLN A 186 13.19 -20.44 -25.35
CA GLN A 186 13.79 -21.58 -26.05
C GLN A 186 15.30 -21.63 -25.84
N THR A 187 16.00 -20.50 -25.95
CA THR A 187 17.44 -20.42 -25.70
C THR A 187 17.77 -20.81 -24.25
N ALA A 188 16.99 -20.33 -23.26
CA ALA A 188 17.21 -20.66 -21.86
C ALA A 188 17.00 -22.16 -21.57
N VAL A 189 15.94 -22.77 -22.12
CA VAL A 189 15.67 -24.22 -21.97
C VAL A 189 16.72 -25.06 -22.68
N THR A 190 17.30 -24.58 -23.79
CA THR A 190 18.36 -25.30 -24.50
C THR A 190 19.73 -25.17 -23.81
N PHE A 191 19.88 -24.19 -22.90
CA PHE A 191 21.12 -23.95 -22.15
C PHE A 191 21.19 -24.76 -20.84
N VAL A 192 20.07 -25.30 -20.36
CA VAL A 192 19.97 -26.22 -19.21
C VAL A 192 19.85 -27.64 -19.72
#